data_AF-A0A1J5F2Z7-F1
#
_entry.id   AF-A0A1J5F2Z7-F1
#
_cell.length_a   1.000
_cell.length_b   1.000
_cell.length_c   1.000
_cell.angle_alpha   90.00
_cell.angle_beta   90.00
_cell.angle_gamma   90.00
#
_symmetry.space_group_name_H-M   'P 1'
#
loop_
_entity.id
_entity.type
_entity.pdbx_description
1 polymer ?
#
loop_
_entity_poly.entity_id
_entity_poly.type
_entity_poly.pdbx_seq_one_letter_code
_entity_poly.pdbx_strand_id
1 'polypeptide(L)'
;MYKILYRQQPIDRINGYSKRYREYYEERFTDTGIFSESILRDMYVTQSLDRRDELFTLIEEKLMIDNIFGRTQDNTLGIPWRQKMLYISWEDTDDTRIITDLIIR
;
A
#
# COMPACT_ATOMS: atom_id res chain seq x y z
N MET A 1 17.19 -13.50 -6.80
CA MET A 1 16.43 -12.25 -6.60
C MET A 1 15.17 -12.33 -7.44
N TYR A 2 14.00 -12.39 -6.81
CA TYR A 2 12.73 -12.57 -7.53
C TYR A 2 12.26 -11.24 -8.17
N LYS A 3 11.68 -11.33 -9.35
CA LYS A 3 10.90 -10.24 -9.94
C LYS A 3 9.54 -10.17 -9.27
N ILE A 4 9.14 -9.00 -8.76
CA ILE A 4 7.83 -8.82 -8.13
C ILE A 4 6.85 -8.25 -9.15
N LEU A 5 5.72 -8.90 -9.31
CA LEU A 5 4.60 -8.46 -10.14
C LEU A 5 3.34 -8.38 -9.30
N TYR A 6 2.41 -7.53 -9.72
CA TYR A 6 1.14 -7.34 -9.04
C TYR A 6 0.00 -7.73 -9.97
N ARG A 7 -0.98 -8.47 -9.45
CA ARG A 7 -2.31 -8.49 -10.07
C ARG A 7 -2.98 -7.13 -9.88
N GLN A 8 -3.99 -6.84 -10.71
CA GLN A 8 -4.71 -5.56 -10.66
C GLN A 8 -5.37 -5.30 -9.30
N GLN A 9 -5.92 -6.33 -8.66
CA GLN A 9 -6.63 -6.20 -7.39
C GLN A 9 -5.76 -5.61 -6.25
N PRO A 10 -4.55 -6.11 -5.96
CA PRO A 10 -3.64 -5.46 -5.01
C PRO A 10 -3.34 -3.99 -5.32
N ILE A 11 -3.10 -3.66 -6.61
CA ILE A 11 -2.85 -2.28 -7.07
C ILE A 11 -4.06 -1.40 -6.73
N ASP A 12 -5.26 -1.85 -7.07
CA ASP A 12 -6.50 -1.12 -6.82
C ASP A 12 -6.75 -0.90 -5.32
N ARG A 13 -6.35 -1.85 -4.47
CA ARG A 13 -6.48 -1.72 -3.01
C ARG A 13 -5.53 -0.69 -2.42
N ILE A 14 -4.27 -0.66 -2.87
CA ILE A 14 -3.31 0.39 -2.47
C ILE A 14 -3.84 1.75 -2.93
N ASN A 15 -4.22 1.87 -4.20
CA ASN A 15 -4.75 3.11 -4.76
C ASN A 15 -6.03 3.58 -4.06
N GLY A 16 -6.95 2.65 -3.80
CA GLY A 16 -8.20 2.91 -3.09
C GLY A 16 -7.97 3.38 -1.66
N TYR A 17 -6.98 2.81 -0.96
CA TYR A 17 -6.60 3.26 0.37
C TYR A 17 -6.03 4.69 0.35
N SER A 18 -5.07 4.97 -0.53
CA SER A 18 -4.49 6.32 -0.66
C SER A 18 -5.53 7.36 -1.05
N LYS A 19 -6.46 7.00 -1.93
CA LYS A 19 -7.60 7.85 -2.31
C LYS A 19 -8.51 8.14 -1.12
N ARG A 20 -8.94 7.12 -0.36
CA ARG A 20 -9.78 7.32 0.83
C ARG A 20 -9.10 8.15 1.91
N TYR A 21 -7.78 7.99 2.08
CA TYR A 21 -7.02 8.86 2.96
C TYR A 21 -7.16 10.31 2.51
N ARG A 22 -6.89 10.60 1.24
CA ARG A 22 -7.03 11.96 0.71
C ARG A 22 -8.45 12.52 0.91
N GLU A 23 -9.46 11.77 0.50
CA GLU A 23 -10.88 12.18 0.59
C GLU A 23 -11.29 12.51 2.02
N TYR A 24 -10.92 11.69 3.00
CA TYR A 24 -11.23 11.94 4.41
C TYR A 24 -10.67 13.29 4.91
N TYR A 25 -9.43 13.63 4.52
CA TYR A 25 -8.83 14.90 4.93
C TYR A 25 -9.34 16.08 4.10
N GLU A 26 -9.57 15.90 2.81
CA GLU A 26 -10.22 16.91 1.98
C GLU A 26 -11.60 17.29 2.56
N GLU A 27 -12.46 16.31 2.85
CA GLU A 27 -13.78 16.56 3.45
C GLU A 27 -13.69 17.30 4.79
N ARG A 28 -12.71 16.92 5.63
CA ARG A 28 -12.54 17.52 6.97
C ARG A 28 -12.13 18.99 6.94
N PHE A 29 -11.45 19.43 5.87
CA PHE A 29 -10.85 20.77 5.79
C PHE A 29 -11.51 21.70 4.75
N THR A 30 -12.53 21.24 4.02
CA THR A 30 -13.18 22.03 2.95
C THR A 30 -14.26 23.01 3.47
N ASP A 31 -14.36 23.26 4.78
CA ASP A 31 -15.40 24.15 5.35
C ASP A 31 -14.87 25.00 6.52
N THR A 32 -13.58 25.34 6.49
CA THR A 32 -12.93 26.06 7.61
C THR A 32 -12.83 27.57 7.37
N GLY A 33 -13.00 28.04 6.14
CA GLY A 33 -12.86 29.45 5.77
C GLY A 33 -11.42 29.95 5.85
N ILE A 34 -10.44 29.05 5.87
CA ILE A 34 -9.03 29.38 6.05
C ILE A 34 -8.39 29.58 4.68
N PHE A 35 -7.70 30.71 4.49
CA PHE A 35 -7.00 31.05 3.24
C PHE A 35 -5.93 30.03 2.81
N SER A 36 -5.54 29.10 3.71
CA SER A 36 -4.58 28.02 3.48
C SER A 36 -5.21 26.69 3.07
N GLU A 37 -6.51 26.63 2.77
CA GLU A 37 -7.20 25.40 2.37
C GLU A 37 -6.60 24.74 1.12
N SER A 38 -6.16 25.53 0.14
CA SER A 38 -5.48 25.01 -1.06
C SER A 38 -4.14 24.36 -0.71
N ILE A 39 -3.33 25.01 0.12
CA ILE A 39 -2.03 24.50 0.57
C ILE A 39 -2.23 23.20 1.36
N LEU A 40 -3.22 23.15 2.26
CA LEU A 40 -3.55 21.96 3.02
C LEU A 40 -4.00 20.81 2.10
N ARG A 41 -4.85 21.10 1.11
CA ARG A 41 -5.28 20.12 0.12
C ARG A 41 -4.11 19.55 -0.67
N ASP A 42 -3.22 20.40 -1.19
CA ASP A 42 -2.04 19.98 -1.92
C ASP A 42 -1.11 19.11 -1.04
N MET A 43 -0.93 19.50 0.23
CA MET A 43 -0.20 18.68 1.20
C MET A 43 -0.82 17.29 1.39
N TYR A 44 -2.15 17.17 1.47
CA TYR A 44 -2.82 15.87 1.59
C TYR A 44 -2.74 15.04 0.31
N VAL A 45 -2.76 15.68 -0.87
CA VAL A 45 -2.49 15.01 -2.15
C VAL A 45 -1.09 14.41 -2.14
N THR A 46 -0.06 15.20 -1.84
CA THR A 46 1.33 14.72 -1.76
C THR A 46 1.47 13.56 -0.78
N GLN A 47 0.95 13.71 0.45
CA GLN A 47 1.00 12.63 1.45
C GLN A 47 0.28 11.35 1.01
N SER A 48 -0.78 11.45 0.21
CA SER A 48 -1.49 10.28 -0.32
C SER A 48 -0.65 9.51 -1.33
N LEU A 49 0.12 10.23 -2.16
CA LEU A 49 1.05 9.65 -3.13
C LEU A 49 2.27 9.05 -2.41
N ASP A 50 2.85 9.78 -1.46
CA ASP A 50 3.98 9.30 -0.66
C ASP A 50 3.65 7.99 0.04
N ARG A 51 2.45 7.87 0.61
CA ARG A 51 2.00 6.64 1.26
C ARG A 51 1.76 5.49 0.28
N ARG A 52 1.28 5.80 -0.93
CA ARG A 52 1.11 4.79 -1.98
C ARG A 52 2.47 4.20 -2.33
N ASP A 53 3.45 5.06 -2.54
CA ASP A 53 4.79 4.66 -2.97
C ASP A 53 5.52 3.94 -1.81
N GLU A 54 5.37 4.42 -0.57
CA GLU A 54 5.85 3.76 0.65
C GLU A 54 5.32 2.32 0.77
N LEU A 55 4.04 2.09 0.46
CA LEU A 55 3.46 0.75 0.48
C LEU A 55 4.11 -0.17 -0.55
N PHE A 56 4.28 0.29 -1.80
CA PHE A 56 4.94 -0.49 -2.84
C PHE A 56 6.38 -0.84 -2.47
N THR A 57 7.15 0.15 -2.03
CA THR A 57 8.55 -0.05 -1.59
C THR A 57 8.63 -1.04 -0.43
N LEU A 58 7.78 -0.89 0.58
CA LEU A 58 7.78 -1.78 1.74
C LEU A 58 7.47 -3.24 1.35
N ILE A 59 6.52 -3.44 0.45
CA ILE A 59 6.17 -4.77 -0.07
C ILE A 59 7.37 -5.37 -0.80
N GLU A 60 8.00 -4.59 -1.68
CA GLU A 60 9.15 -5.04 -2.46
C GLU A 60 10.34 -5.41 -1.58
N GLU A 61 10.72 -4.53 -0.66
CA GLU A 61 11.82 -4.77 0.28
C GLU A 61 11.60 -6.03 1.11
N LYS A 62 10.36 -6.26 1.58
CA LYS A 62 10.06 -7.42 2.41
C LYS A 62 9.97 -8.71 1.61
N LEU A 63 9.54 -8.66 0.35
CA LEU A 63 9.40 -9.83 -0.50
C LEU A 63 10.68 -10.18 -1.28
N MET A 64 11.64 -9.27 -1.40
CA MET A 64 12.94 -9.55 -2.02
C MET A 64 13.88 -10.39 -1.14
N ILE A 65 13.57 -10.59 0.15
CA ILE A 65 14.39 -11.38 1.06
C ILE A 65 14.27 -12.87 0.69
N ASP A 66 15.38 -13.53 0.37
CA ASP A 66 15.36 -14.90 -0.19
C ASP A 66 14.67 -15.95 0.71
N ASN A 67 14.71 -15.76 2.04
CA ASN A 67 14.05 -16.63 3.02
C ASN A 67 12.87 -15.91 3.71
N ILE A 68 11.73 -15.85 3.05
CA ILE A 68 10.47 -15.47 3.70
C ILE A 68 9.75 -16.74 4.09
N PHE A 69 9.65 -16.96 5.40
CA PHE A 69 8.85 -18.05 5.97
C PHE A 69 7.36 -17.67 5.87
N GLY A 70 6.74 -17.95 4.73
CA GLY A 70 5.29 -17.97 4.59
C GLY A 70 4.68 -19.16 5.33
N ARG A 71 3.39 -19.09 5.67
CA ARG A 71 2.66 -20.31 6.09
C ARG A 71 2.62 -21.23 4.88
N THR A 72 3.21 -22.42 5.00
CA THR A 72 3.48 -23.41 3.94
C THR A 72 2.28 -23.89 3.10
N GLN A 73 1.06 -23.42 3.37
CA GLN A 73 -0.14 -23.71 2.55
C GLN A 73 -0.62 -22.52 1.70
N ASP A 74 -0.36 -21.28 2.14
CA ASP A 74 -0.70 -20.04 1.43
C ASP A 74 0.45 -19.06 1.65
N ASN A 75 1.24 -18.79 0.61
CA ASN A 75 2.34 -17.82 0.60
C ASN A 75 1.83 -16.44 1.04
N THR A 76 1.88 -16.19 2.35
CA THR A 76 1.25 -15.06 3.02
C THR A 76 2.19 -14.42 4.03
N LEU A 77 2.15 -13.09 4.10
CA LEU A 77 3.00 -12.29 4.99
C LEU A 77 2.22 -11.14 5.59
N GLY A 78 2.35 -10.97 6.91
CA GLY A 78 1.89 -9.80 7.64
C GLY A 78 3.03 -8.82 7.83
N ILE A 79 2.91 -7.59 7.29
CA ILE A 79 3.88 -6.52 7.45
C ILE A 79 3.26 -5.40 8.29
N PRO A 80 3.84 -5.03 9.44
CA PRO A 80 3.42 -3.86 10.17
C PRO A 80 3.75 -2.59 9.38
N TRP A 81 2.78 -1.70 9.27
CA TRP A 81 2.93 -0.41 8.59
C TRP A 81 2.18 0.69 9.34
N ARG A 82 2.93 1.61 9.94
CA ARG A 82 2.38 2.68 10.81
C ARG A 82 1.50 2.06 11.91
N GLN A 83 0.23 2.46 11.98
CA GLN A 83 -0.77 1.93 12.93
C GLN A 83 -1.62 0.79 12.32
N LYS A 84 -1.17 0.22 11.20
CA LYS A 84 -1.89 -0.77 10.41
C LYS A 84 -1.05 -2.02 10.17
N MET A 85 -1.72 -3.08 9.74
CA MET A 85 -1.11 -4.31 9.26
C MET A 85 -1.46 -4.52 7.78
N LEU A 86 -0.43 -4.81 6.98
CA LEU A 86 -0.54 -5.23 5.59
C LEU A 86 -0.50 -6.75 5.55
N TYR A 87 -1.54 -7.39 5.02
CA TYR A 87 -1.53 -8.83 4.76
C TYR A 87 -1.44 -9.04 3.26
N ILE A 88 -0.39 -9.71 2.83
CA ILE A 88 -0.06 -9.91 1.42
C ILE A 88 -0.10 -11.40 1.14
N SER A 89 -0.69 -11.77 0.02
CA SER A 89 -0.68 -13.13 -0.52
C SER A 89 0.00 -13.09 -1.88
N TRP A 90 0.85 -14.08 -2.18
CA TRP A 90 1.51 -14.19 -3.46
C TRP A 90 1.57 -15.63 -3.97
N GLU A 91 1.81 -15.78 -5.26
CA GLU A 91 2.13 -17.04 -5.92
C GLU A 91 3.57 -16.92 -6.47
N ASP A 92 4.36 -17.97 -6.33
CA ASP A 92 5.71 -18.03 -6.91
C ASP A 92 5.66 -18.82 -8.23
N THR A 93 6.25 -18.27 -9.27
CA THR A 93 6.39 -18.87 -10.61
C THR A 93 7.79 -18.63 -11.11
N ASP A 94 8.59 -19.69 -11.27
CA ASP A 94 10.02 -19.64 -11.61
C ASP A 94 10.75 -18.57 -10.76
N ASP A 95 11.16 -17.47 -11.39
CA ASP A 95 11.86 -16.34 -10.76
C ASP A 95 10.96 -15.12 -10.47
N THR A 96 9.64 -15.31 -10.50
CA THR A 96 8.65 -14.24 -10.34
C THR A 96 7.72 -14.49 -9.16
N ARG A 97 7.56 -13.49 -8.30
CA ARG A 97 6.51 -13.47 -7.26
C ARG A 97 5.36 -12.61 -7.74
N ILE A 98 4.18 -13.20 -7.85
CA ILE A 98 2.98 -12.52 -8.29
C ILE A 98 2.10 -12.28 -7.07
N ILE A 99 1.97 -11.02 -6.67
CA ILE A 99 1.08 -10.64 -5.57
C ILE A 99 -0.36 -10.79 -6.04
N THR A 100 -1.10 -11.63 -5.34
CA THR A 100 -2.46 -12.04 -5.70
C THR A 100 -3.52 -11.30 -4.90
N ASP A 101 -3.28 -11.05 -3.61
CA ASP A 101 -4.15 -10.26 -2.76
C ASP A 101 -3.36 -9.40 -1.77
N LEU A 102 -3.99 -8.30 -1.35
CA LEU A 102 -3.43 -7.35 -0.38
C LEU A 102 -4.55 -6.81 0.51
N ILE A 103 -4.38 -6.84 1.83
CA ILE A 103 -5.35 -6.30 2.78
C ILE A 103 -4.63 -5.30 3.69
N ILE A 104 -5.19 -4.11 3.84
CA ILE A 104 -4.71 -3.08 4.76
C ILE A 104 -5.72 -2.96 5.90
N ARG A 105 -5.32 -3.29 7.14
CA ARG A 105 -6.18 -3.18 8.35
C ARG A 105 -5.57 -2.22 9.35
#